data_AF-A0A0A1CVC9-F1
#
_entry.id   AF-A0A0A1CVC9-F1
#
_cell.length_a   1.000
_cell.length_b   1.000
_cell.length_c   1.000
_cell.angle_alpha   90.00
_cell.angle_beta   90.00
_cell.angle_gamma   90.00
#
_symmetry.space_group_name_H-M   'P 1'
#
loop_
_entity.id
_entity.type
_entity.pdbx_description
1 polymer ?
#
loop_
_entity_poly.entity_id
_entity_poly.type
_entity_poly.pdbx_seq_one_letter_code
_entity_poly.pdbx_strand_id
1 'polypeptide(L)'
;MNLPDTVAFLTWLSQHDARIQVTDAEVEIWQYTLSVIPTQNVKDAALEFYRISDDKKPSPNAIRKIAYEIRDRAAAKQSALTAGPTVVNPNGFKQSDPDRWEMLVSQGAEEHRQKLRARGITPHNETCPSHRADPQRSAFSMPN
;
A
#
# COMPACT_ATOMS: atom_id res chain seq x y z
N MET A 1 -17.52 -7.53 -13.24
CA MET A 1 -18.41 -7.15 -14.35
C MET A 1 -19.43 -8.26 -14.57
N ASN A 2 -20.71 -7.93 -14.71
CA ASN A 2 -21.74 -8.92 -15.05
C ASN A 2 -21.86 -9.10 -16.57
N LEU A 3 -22.61 -10.11 -17.01
CA LEU A 3 -22.75 -10.42 -18.44
C LEU A 3 -23.34 -9.25 -19.26
N PRO A 4 -24.42 -8.56 -18.83
CA PRO A 4 -24.94 -7.39 -19.55
C PRO A 4 -23.89 -6.28 -19.72
N ASP A 5 -23.11 -6.00 -18.68
CA ASP A 5 -22.05 -4.99 -18.73
C ASP A 5 -20.96 -5.38 -19.72
N THR A 6 -20.61 -6.67 -19.82
CA THR A 6 -19.61 -7.15 -20.79
C THR A 6 -20.08 -7.01 -22.22
N VAL A 7 -21.34 -7.34 -22.50
CA VAL A 7 -21.93 -7.14 -23.83
C VAL A 7 -21.93 -5.65 -24.20
N ALA A 8 -22.35 -4.78 -23.27
CA ALA A 8 -22.32 -3.34 -23.48
C ALA A 8 -20.87 -2.83 -23.68
N PHE A 9 -19.92 -3.34 -22.92
CA PHE A 9 -18.51 -3.00 -23.04
C PHE A 9 -17.94 -3.41 -24.41
N LEU A 10 -18.18 -4.64 -24.86
CA LEU A 10 -17.71 -5.12 -26.16
C LEU A 10 -18.37 -4.39 -27.33
N THR A 11 -19.65 -4.03 -27.20
CA THR A 11 -20.36 -3.21 -28.18
C THR A 11 -19.76 -1.81 -28.27
N TRP A 12 -19.39 -1.21 -27.14
CA TRP A 12 -18.67 0.06 -27.13
C TRP A 12 -17.25 -0.08 -27.71
N LEU A 13 -16.56 -1.17 -27.40
CA LEU A 13 -15.19 -1.40 -27.83
C LEU A 13 -15.11 -1.65 -29.36
N SER A 14 -16.10 -2.34 -29.94
CA SER A 14 -16.18 -2.56 -31.39
C SER A 14 -16.46 -1.29 -32.19
N GLN A 15 -17.07 -0.27 -31.59
CA GLN A 15 -17.21 1.06 -32.20
C GLN A 15 -15.86 1.80 -32.32
N HIS A 16 -14.88 1.47 -31.46
CA HIS A 16 -13.54 2.05 -31.50
C HIS A 16 -12.59 1.23 -32.38
N ASP A 17 -12.73 -0.10 -32.36
CA ASP A 17 -11.90 -1.02 -33.14
C ASP A 17 -12.77 -2.06 -33.87
N ALA A 18 -12.88 -1.89 -35.19
CA ALA A 18 -13.66 -2.76 -36.07
C ALA A 18 -13.15 -4.22 -36.12
N ARG A 19 -11.95 -4.51 -35.59
CA ARG A 19 -11.41 -5.88 -35.51
C ARG A 19 -12.06 -6.70 -34.38
N ILE A 20 -12.82 -6.06 -33.51
CA ILE A 20 -13.52 -6.69 -32.40
C ILE A 20 -14.92 -7.06 -32.85
N GLN A 21 -15.22 -8.35 -32.77
CA GLN A 21 -16.53 -8.88 -33.10
C GLN A 21 -17.31 -9.12 -31.82
N VAL A 22 -18.59 -8.78 -31.82
CA VAL A 22 -19.49 -9.04 -30.68
C VAL A 22 -20.25 -10.32 -30.98
N THR A 23 -19.62 -11.46 -30.70
CA THR A 23 -20.21 -12.79 -30.82
C THR A 23 -20.35 -13.43 -29.44
N ASP A 24 -21.25 -14.40 -29.28
CA ASP A 24 -21.48 -15.05 -27.98
C ASP A 24 -20.19 -15.66 -27.39
N ALA A 25 -19.39 -16.32 -28.25
CA ALA A 25 -18.11 -16.90 -27.84
C ALA A 25 -17.11 -15.84 -27.35
N GLU A 26 -17.03 -14.69 -28.03
CA GLU A 26 -16.15 -13.60 -27.61
C GLU A 26 -16.64 -13.01 -26.28
N VAL A 27 -17.96 -12.77 -26.16
CA VAL A 27 -18.58 -12.29 -24.92
C VAL A 27 -18.27 -13.19 -23.75
N GLU A 28 -18.38 -14.51 -23.90
CA GLU A 28 -18.07 -15.49 -22.84
C GLU A 28 -16.61 -15.40 -22.38
N ILE A 29 -15.67 -15.34 -23.33
CA ILE A 29 -14.23 -15.24 -23.02
C ILE A 29 -13.92 -13.95 -22.26
N TRP A 30 -14.44 -12.82 -22.73
CA TRP A 30 -14.24 -11.52 -22.08
C TRP A 30 -14.93 -11.48 -20.71
N GLN A 31 -16.15 -12.02 -20.59
CA GLN A 31 -16.88 -12.10 -19.33
C GLN A 31 -16.10 -12.94 -18.32
N TYR A 32 -15.64 -14.13 -18.71
CA TYR A 32 -14.86 -14.99 -17.83
C TYR A 32 -13.62 -14.26 -17.32
N THR A 33 -12.89 -13.61 -18.24
CA THR A 33 -11.63 -12.92 -17.94
C THR A 33 -11.80 -11.68 -17.05
N LEU A 34 -12.88 -10.92 -17.25
CA LEU A 34 -13.10 -9.63 -16.60
C LEU A 34 -14.15 -9.65 -15.48
N SER A 35 -14.76 -10.81 -15.22
CA SER A 35 -15.82 -11.01 -14.22
C SER A 35 -15.50 -10.41 -12.85
N VAL A 36 -14.25 -10.50 -12.41
CA VAL A 36 -13.79 -10.06 -11.08
C VAL A 36 -13.42 -8.58 -11.00
N ILE A 37 -13.49 -7.83 -12.11
CA ILE A 37 -13.05 -6.44 -12.18
C ILE A 37 -14.28 -5.51 -12.29
N PRO A 38 -14.30 -4.36 -11.60
CA PRO A 38 -15.34 -3.35 -11.79
C PRO A 38 -15.39 -2.82 -13.22
N THR A 39 -16.59 -2.65 -13.77
CA THR A 39 -16.83 -2.22 -15.16
C THR A 39 -16.11 -0.90 -15.51
N GLN A 40 -16.04 0.05 -14.57
CA GLN A 40 -15.33 1.31 -14.77
C GLN A 40 -13.83 1.11 -15.04
N ASN A 41 -13.17 0.29 -14.22
CA ASN A 41 -11.73 0.02 -14.36
C ASN A 41 -11.40 -0.67 -15.69
N VAL A 42 -12.33 -1.48 -16.22
CA VAL A 42 -12.17 -2.14 -17.53
C VAL A 42 -12.22 -1.10 -18.65
N LYS A 43 -13.14 -0.13 -18.61
CA LYS A 43 -13.22 0.94 -19.60
C LYS A 43 -11.97 1.81 -19.58
N ASP A 44 -11.51 2.20 -18.40
CA ASP A 44 -10.29 2.99 -18.25
C ASP A 44 -9.06 2.22 -18.77
N ALA A 45 -9.01 0.90 -18.53
CA ALA A 45 -7.96 0.05 -19.06
C ALA A 45 -7.98 -0.08 -20.59
N ALA A 46 -9.16 -0.09 -21.21
CA ALA A 46 -9.29 -0.09 -22.67
C ALA A 46 -8.77 1.22 -23.28
N LEU A 47 -9.13 2.36 -22.70
CA LEU A 47 -8.62 3.66 -23.14
C LEU A 47 -7.10 3.76 -22.97
N GLU A 48 -6.58 3.29 -21.84
CA GLU A 48 -5.15 3.26 -21.58
C GLU A 48 -4.41 2.30 -22.53
N PHE A 49 -5.01 1.18 -22.89
CA PHE A 49 -4.46 0.27 -23.89
C PHE A 49 -4.29 0.97 -25.24
N TYR A 50 -5.32 1.65 -25.74
CA TYR A 50 -5.22 2.39 -27.01
C TYR A 50 -4.22 3.54 -26.93
N ARG A 51 -4.06 4.18 -25.76
CA ARG A 51 -3.01 5.19 -25.54
C ARG A 51 -1.60 4.62 -25.66
N ILE A 52 -1.38 3.37 -25.26
CA ILE A 52 -0.06 2.72 -25.23
C ILE A 52 0.23 1.91 -26.50
N SER A 53 -0.80 1.35 -27.13
CA SER A 53 -0.71 0.37 -28.21
C SER A 53 -1.82 0.56 -29.23
N ASP A 54 -1.69 1.58 -30.06
CA ASP A 54 -2.67 1.96 -31.09
C ASP A 54 -2.74 0.95 -32.26
N ASP A 55 -1.64 0.23 -32.53
CA ASP A 55 -1.53 -0.69 -33.67
C ASP A 55 -2.16 -2.07 -33.41
N LYS A 56 -2.35 -2.47 -32.15
CA LYS A 56 -2.73 -3.83 -31.77
C LYS A 56 -4.21 -3.94 -31.43
N LYS A 57 -4.81 -5.07 -31.80
CA LYS A 57 -6.15 -5.43 -31.33
C LYS A 57 -6.09 -5.67 -29.81
N PRO A 58 -6.97 -5.07 -29.01
CA PRO A 58 -7.02 -5.35 -27.58
C PRO A 58 -7.43 -6.80 -27.34
N SER A 59 -6.71 -7.47 -26.43
CA SER A 59 -7.03 -8.83 -25.99
C SER A 59 -7.59 -8.82 -24.57
N PRO A 60 -8.45 -9.79 -24.20
CA PRO A 60 -9.01 -9.87 -22.84
C PRO A 60 -7.93 -9.81 -21.74
N ASN A 61 -6.82 -10.54 -21.93
CA ASN A 61 -5.72 -10.59 -20.98
C ASN A 61 -4.94 -9.28 -20.89
N ALA A 62 -4.73 -8.59 -22.02
CA ALA A 62 -4.05 -7.29 -22.01
C ALA A 62 -4.86 -6.25 -21.22
N ILE A 63 -6.17 -6.17 -21.48
CA ILE A 63 -7.06 -5.27 -20.75
C ILE A 63 -7.13 -5.65 -19.27
N ARG A 64 -7.24 -6.95 -18.94
CA ARG A 64 -7.26 -7.42 -17.55
C ARG A 64 -6.02 -6.99 -16.77
N LYS A 65 -4.83 -7.12 -17.37
CA LYS A 65 -3.57 -6.73 -16.73
C LYS A 65 -3.56 -5.24 -16.39
N ILE A 66 -3.90 -4.39 -17.36
CA ILE A 66 -3.94 -2.94 -17.18
C ILE A 66 -5.01 -2.56 -16.13
N ALA A 67 -6.18 -3.21 -16.17
CA ALA A 67 -7.24 -2.95 -15.22
C ALA A 67 -6.87 -3.29 -13.77
N TYR A 68 -6.07 -4.35 -13.55
CA TYR A 68 -5.51 -4.63 -12.23
C TYR A 68 -4.52 -3.54 -11.80
N GLU A 69 -3.63 -3.10 -12.69
CA GLU A 69 -2.67 -2.04 -12.36
C GLU A 69 -3.39 -0.73 -11.99
N ILE A 70 -4.48 -0.38 -12.67
CA ILE A 70 -5.32 0.78 -12.35
C ILE A 70 -5.96 0.60 -10.96
N ARG A 71 -6.57 -0.57 -10.71
CA ARG A 71 -7.20 -0.87 -9.42
C ARG A 71 -6.19 -0.79 -8.28
N ASP A 72 -5.03 -1.41 -8.44
CA ASP A 72 -4.01 -1.51 -7.40
C ASP A 72 -3.38 -0.13 -7.14
N ARG A 73 -3.21 0.69 -8.18
CA ARG A 73 -2.80 2.10 -8.04
C ARG A 73 -3.83 2.91 -7.28
N ALA A 74 -5.12 2.71 -7.54
CA ALA A 74 -6.19 3.38 -6.80
C ALA A 74 -6.22 2.94 -5.33
N ALA A 75 -6.09 1.64 -5.06
CA ALA A 75 -6.03 1.09 -3.71
C ALA A 75 -4.78 1.59 -2.95
N ALA A 76 -3.61 1.65 -3.60
CA ALA A 76 -2.39 2.17 -3.01
C ALA A 76 -2.50 3.65 -2.67
N LYS A 77 -3.11 4.46 -3.54
CA LYS A 77 -3.39 5.88 -3.26
C LYS A 77 -4.32 6.04 -2.07
N GLN A 78 -5.42 5.27 -2.03
CA GLN A 78 -6.35 5.32 -0.90
C GLN A 78 -5.66 4.91 0.40
N SER A 79 -4.89 3.81 0.37
CA SER A 79 -4.10 3.35 1.50
C SER A 79 -3.11 4.41 1.99
N ALA A 80 -2.40 5.09 1.08
CA ALA A 80 -1.47 6.16 1.44
C ALA A 80 -2.17 7.38 2.08
N LEU A 81 -3.39 7.69 1.66
CA LEU A 81 -4.19 8.77 2.26
C LEU A 81 -4.75 8.40 3.64
N THR A 82 -5.07 7.12 3.86
CA THR A 82 -5.66 6.64 5.12
C THR A 82 -4.63 6.12 6.11
N ALA A 83 -3.45 5.72 5.65
CA ALA A 83 -2.38 5.24 6.50
C ALA A 83 -1.83 6.42 7.30
N GLY A 84 -2.22 6.48 8.58
CA GLY A 84 -1.49 7.25 9.58
C GLY A 84 -0.03 6.76 9.70
N PRO A 85 0.81 7.43 10.52
CA PRO A 85 2.22 7.09 10.64
C PRO A 85 2.40 5.60 10.93
N THR A 86 3.17 4.91 10.10
CA THR A 86 3.48 3.50 10.28
C THR A 86 4.28 3.34 11.57
N VAL A 87 3.62 2.92 12.65
CA VAL A 87 4.29 2.55 13.89
C VAL A 87 4.92 1.18 13.68
N VAL A 88 6.14 1.16 13.14
CA VAL A 88 6.96 -0.06 13.13
C VAL A 88 7.35 -0.34 14.57
N ASN A 89 6.62 -1.24 15.23
CA ASN A 89 6.95 -1.66 16.58
C ASN A 89 8.28 -2.45 16.56
N PRO A 90 9.37 -1.93 17.15
CA PRO A 90 10.68 -2.61 17.15
C PRO A 90 10.71 -3.84 18.08
N ASN A 91 9.58 -4.21 18.68
CA ASN A 91 9.47 -5.31 19.63
C ASN A 91 9.93 -6.65 19.05
N GLY A 92 9.80 -6.87 17.74
CA GLY A 92 10.26 -8.12 17.10
C GLY A 92 11.78 -8.33 17.22
N PHE A 93 12.57 -7.26 17.04
CA PHE A 93 14.03 -7.35 17.14
C PHE A 93 14.51 -7.44 18.60
N LYS A 94 13.86 -6.71 19.51
CA LYS A 94 14.11 -6.83 20.95
C LYS A 94 13.84 -8.25 21.47
N GLN A 95 12.82 -8.93 20.94
CA GLN A 95 12.48 -10.30 21.35
C GLN A 95 13.42 -11.35 20.75
N SER A 96 13.92 -11.14 19.53
CA SER A 96 14.82 -12.09 18.87
C SER A 96 16.26 -12.03 19.37
N ASP A 97 16.74 -10.84 19.77
CA ASP A 97 18.12 -10.61 20.21
C ASP A 97 18.15 -9.49 21.25
N PRO A 98 17.83 -9.80 22.52
CA PRO A 98 17.71 -8.80 23.58
C PRO A 98 19.05 -8.13 23.92
N ASP A 99 20.16 -8.88 23.89
CA ASP A 99 21.48 -8.37 24.26
C ASP A 99 21.97 -7.34 23.24
N ARG A 100 21.82 -7.64 21.95
CA ARG A 100 22.19 -6.71 20.88
C ARG A 100 21.30 -5.47 20.86
N TRP A 101 20.03 -5.61 21.22
CA TRP A 101 19.13 -4.49 21.39
C TRP A 101 19.60 -3.54 22.51
N GLU A 102 19.94 -4.07 23.69
CA GLU A 102 20.45 -3.26 24.81
C GLU A 102 21.78 -2.56 24.48
N MET A 103 22.68 -3.25 23.78
CA MET A 103 23.92 -2.65 23.26
C MET A 103 23.62 -1.47 22.32
N LEU A 104 22.70 -1.62 21.37
CA LEU A 104 22.36 -0.55 20.41
C LEU A 104 21.66 0.63 21.09
N VAL A 105 20.77 0.37 22.05
CA VAL A 105 20.09 1.42 22.82
C VAL A 105 21.08 2.22 23.66
N SER A 106 22.00 1.54 24.36
CA SER A 106 23.03 2.22 25.16
C SER A 106 24.00 3.03 24.29
N GLN A 107 24.40 2.48 23.13
CA GLN A 107 25.23 3.20 22.16
C GLN A 107 24.51 4.47 21.64
N GLY A 108 23.25 4.36 21.21
CA GLY A 108 22.48 5.50 20.73
C GLY A 108 22.30 6.59 21.80
N ALA A 109 22.12 6.20 23.06
CA ALA A 109 22.02 7.14 24.18
C ALA A 109 23.35 7.88 24.45
N GLU A 110 24.50 7.23 24.29
CA GLU A 110 25.81 7.86 24.41
C GLU A 110 26.08 8.81 23.24
N GLU A 111 25.82 8.38 21.99
CA GLU A 111 25.98 9.23 20.81
C GLU A 111 25.09 10.48 20.86
N HIS A 112 23.86 10.35 21.36
CA HIS A 112 22.97 11.48 21.54
C HIS A 112 23.52 12.49 22.57
N ARG A 113 24.04 12.00 23.70
CA ARG A 113 24.67 12.86 24.72
C ARG A 113 25.89 13.58 24.17
N GLN A 114 26.74 12.90 23.41
CA GLN A 114 27.89 13.53 22.76
C GLN A 114 27.47 14.61 21.77
N LYS A 115 26.43 14.37 20.97
CA LYS A 115 25.87 15.38 20.05
C LYS A 115 25.31 16.60 20.78
N LEU A 116 24.63 16.42 21.91
CA LEU A 116 24.12 17.53 22.72
C LEU A 116 25.27 18.35 23.31
N ARG A 117 26.28 17.70 23.88
CA ARG A 117 27.49 18.36 24.40
C ARG A 117 28.25 19.12 23.31
N ALA A 118 28.38 18.54 22.12
CA ALA A 118 28.99 19.20 20.96
C ALA A 118 28.23 20.46 20.51
N ARG A 119 26.93 20.53 20.80
CA ARG A 119 26.07 21.71 20.57
C ARG A 119 26.03 22.68 21.76
N GLY A 120 26.80 22.42 22.83
CA GLY A 120 26.82 23.22 24.05
C GLY A 120 25.59 23.04 24.95
N ILE A 121 24.79 21.99 24.73
CA ILE A 121 23.60 21.67 25.53
C ILE A 121 23.96 20.59 26.54
N THR A 122 23.78 20.87 27.83
CA THR A 122 23.98 19.87 28.89
C THR A 122 22.81 18.87 28.87
N PRO A 123 23.08 17.55 28.73
CA PRO A 123 22.04 16.53 28.81
C PRO A 123 21.27 16.59 30.15
N HIS A 124 19.95 16.41 30.11
CA HIS A 124 19.07 16.56 31.28
C HIS A 124 19.44 15.62 32.45
N ASN A 125 19.92 14.42 32.15
CA ASN A 125 20.35 13.44 33.15
C ASN A 125 21.58 13.89 33.96
N GLU A 126 22.33 14.88 33.46
CA GLU A 126 23.49 15.49 34.14
C GLU A 126 23.10 16.73 34.95
N THR A 127 22.02 17.42 34.59
CA THR A 127 21.48 18.58 35.33
C THR A 127 20.53 18.19 36.48
N CYS A 128 19.92 17.00 36.45
CA CYS A 128 19.10 16.48 37.55
C CYS A 128 19.37 14.97 37.82
N PRO A 129 20.37 14.64 38.66
CA PRO A 129 20.76 13.25 38.92
C PRO A 129 19.74 12.42 39.74
N SER A 130 18.73 13.06 40.35
CA SER A 130 17.67 12.40 41.13
C SER A 130 16.52 11.83 40.29
N HIS A 131 16.45 12.15 38.99
CA HIS A 131 15.51 11.52 38.06
C HIS A 131 16.20 10.33 37.35
N ARG A 132 16.67 9.33 38.12
CA ARG A 132 16.78 7.99 37.52
C ARG A 132 15.37 7.60 37.14
N ALA A 133 15.14 7.36 35.85
CA ALA A 133 13.90 6.79 35.36
C ALA A 133 13.79 5.35 35.87
N ASP A 134 13.47 5.18 37.15
CA ASP A 134 12.86 3.96 37.63
C ASP A 134 11.49 3.90 36.96
N PRO A 135 11.20 2.89 36.12
CA PRO A 135 9.85 2.69 35.65
C PRO A 135 9.04 2.20 36.85
N GLN A 136 8.53 3.10 37.69
CA GLN A 136 7.42 2.77 38.57
C GLN A 136 6.22 2.47 37.67
N ARG A 137 6.05 1.19 37.32
CA ARG A 137 4.74 0.65 36.94
C ARG A 137 3.87 0.72 38.20
N SER A 138 3.34 1.90 38.50
CA SER A 138 2.18 2.02 39.37
C SER A 138 1.02 1.39 38.64
N ALA A 139 0.73 0.12 38.97
CA ALA A 139 -0.51 -0.54 38.59
C ALA A 139 -1.66 0.31 39.12
N PHE A 140 -2.41 0.94 38.22
CA PHE A 140 -3.70 1.53 38.53
C PHE A 140 -4.64 0.37 38.88
N SER A 141 -4.76 0.06 40.16
CA SER A 141 -5.85 -0.76 40.68
C SER A 141 -7.09 0.12 40.74
N MET A 142 -8.07 -0.13 39.88
CA MET A 142 -9.41 0.46 40.03
C MET A 142 -10.19 -0.34 41.08
N PRO A 143 -10.82 0.31 42.07
CA PRO A 143 -11.75 -0.38 42.97
C PRO A 143 -13.04 -0.78 42.24
N ASN A 144 -13.56 -1.95 42.60
CA ASN A 144 -14.86 -2.48 42.17
C ASN A 144 -16.03 -1.63 42.66
#